data_AF-A0A7I4YG18-F1
#
_entry.id   AF-A0A7I4YG18-F1
#
_cell.length_a   1.000
_cell.length_b   1.000
_cell.length_c   1.000
_cell.angle_alpha   90.00
_cell.angle_beta   90.00
_cell.angle_gamma   90.00
#
_symmetry.space_group_name_H-M   'P 1'
#
loop_
_entity.id
_entity.type
_entity.pdbx_description
1 polymer ?
#
loop_
_entity_poly.entity_id
_entity_poly.type
_entity_poly.pdbx_seq_one_letter_code
_entity_poly.pdbx_strand_id
1 'polypeptide(L)'
;MNIAFVVILTACILLRIIDSHESEDMKPPDFLDKLNATVRQEFMDIAKNHTLDPEEKRAAILQWGSKHNLENEAREHEERMDALRKELTSPP
;
A
#
# COMPACT_ATOMS: atom_id res chain seq x y z
N MET A 1 -34.28 -13.37 -8.17
CA MET A 1 -33.91 -11.95 -8.33
C MET A 1 -32.82 -11.66 -7.31
N ASN A 2 -31.61 -11.37 -7.78
CA ASN A 2 -30.34 -11.61 -7.09
C ASN A 2 -30.05 -10.58 -5.98
N ILE A 3 -30.27 -10.96 -4.72
CA ILE A 3 -29.96 -10.15 -3.53
C ILE A 3 -28.43 -10.04 -3.30
N ALA A 4 -27.63 -10.94 -3.90
CA ALA A 4 -26.17 -10.95 -3.79
C ALA A 4 -25.48 -9.72 -4.41
N PHE A 5 -26.09 -9.07 -5.42
CA PHE A 5 -25.50 -7.89 -6.05
C PHE A 5 -25.63 -6.62 -5.21
N VAL A 6 -26.64 -6.54 -4.34
CA VAL A 6 -26.89 -5.34 -3.53
C VAL A 6 -25.83 -5.21 -2.44
N VAL A 7 -25.38 -6.32 -1.85
CA VAL A 7 -24.38 -6.31 -0.77
C VAL A 7 -23.00 -5.87 -1.29
N ILE A 8 -22.63 -6.29 -2.50
CA ILE A 8 -21.35 -5.90 -3.14
C ILE A 8 -21.34 -4.40 -3.46
N LEU A 9 -22.46 -3.85 -3.94
CA LEU A 9 -22.57 -2.41 -4.23
C LEU A 9 -22.51 -1.54 -2.97
N THR A 10 -23.09 -1.98 -1.85
CA THR A 10 -22.98 -1.24 -0.58
C THR A 10 -21.57 -1.23 0.02
N ALA A 11 -20.77 -2.28 -0.20
CA ALA A 11 -19.36 -2.27 0.20
C ALA A 11 -18.52 -1.27 -0.62
N CYS A 12 -18.85 -1.08 -1.90
CA CYS A 12 -18.17 -0.10 -2.76
C CYS A 12 -18.48 1.35 -2.39
N ILE A 13 -19.67 1.63 -1.85
CA ILE A 13 -20.09 3.01 -1.49
C ILE A 13 -19.45 3.45 -0.16
N LEU A 14 -19.25 2.53 0.79
CA LEU A 14 -18.57 2.85 2.06
C LEU A 14 -17.06 3.09 1.89
N LEU A 15 -16.41 2.51 0.87
CA LEU A 15 -15.00 2.80 0.54
C LEU A 15 -14.78 4.18 -0.10
N ARG A 16 -15.83 4.88 -0.56
CA ARG A 16 -15.71 6.18 -1.23
C ARG A 16 -15.75 7.39 -0.28
N ILE A 17 -16.09 7.20 0.99
CA ILE A 17 -16.29 8.32 1.96
C ILE A 17 -15.06 8.57 2.84
N ILE A 18 -14.08 7.65 2.88
CA ILE A 18 -12.88 7.80 3.71
C ILE A 18 -11.75 8.57 2.95
N ASP A 19 -11.90 8.79 1.65
CA ASP A 19 -10.89 9.38 0.76
C ASP A 19 -11.02 10.92 0.65
N SER A 20 -10.96 11.63 1.76
CA SER A 20 -10.89 13.11 1.73
C SER A 20 -10.00 13.71 2.82
N HIS A 21 -9.11 12.91 3.40
CA HIS A 21 -8.08 13.46 4.27
C HIS A 21 -6.81 13.64 3.44
N GLU A 22 -6.55 14.88 3.00
CA GLU A 22 -5.25 15.34 2.52
C GLU A 22 -4.21 15.12 3.64
N SER A 23 -3.66 13.91 3.72
CA SER A 23 -2.39 13.65 4.40
C SER A 23 -1.30 14.06 3.43
N GLU A 24 -0.42 14.99 3.80
CA GLU A 24 0.74 15.41 3.01
C GLU A 24 1.33 14.22 2.25
N ASP A 25 1.09 14.20 0.94
CA ASP A 25 1.19 12.98 0.15
C ASP A 25 2.64 12.50 0.15
N MET A 26 2.88 11.41 0.86
CA MET A 26 4.08 10.62 0.68
C MET A 26 4.10 10.20 -0.79
N LYS A 27 4.94 10.88 -1.59
CA LYS A 27 5.01 10.65 -3.03
C LYS A 27 5.18 9.15 -3.25
N PRO A 28 4.27 8.49 -4.01
CA PRO A 28 4.40 7.08 -4.30
C PRO A 28 5.76 6.79 -4.96
N PRO A 29 6.39 5.63 -4.68
CA PRO A 29 7.59 5.21 -5.38
C PRO A 29 7.44 5.26 -6.91
N ASP A 30 8.46 5.76 -7.62
CA ASP A 30 8.38 5.98 -9.09
C ASP A 30 8.11 4.68 -9.88
N PHE A 31 8.43 3.49 -9.33
CA PHE A 31 8.12 2.22 -9.98
C PHE A 31 6.61 1.94 -10.07
N LEU A 32 5.80 2.58 -9.23
CA LEU A 32 4.34 2.46 -9.24
C LEU A 32 3.69 3.25 -10.38
N ASP A 33 4.38 4.22 -10.99
CA ASP A 33 3.82 5.05 -12.07
C ASP A 33 3.54 4.24 -13.34
N LYS A 34 4.29 3.14 -13.54
CA LYS A 34 4.14 2.23 -14.67
C LYS A 34 3.04 1.18 -14.44
N LEU A 35 2.48 1.13 -13.23
CA LEU A 35 1.47 0.14 -12.85
C LEU A 35 0.06 0.67 -13.09
N ASN A 36 -0.90 -0.26 -13.20
CA ASN A 36 -2.30 0.13 -13.27
C ASN A 36 -2.76 0.77 -11.95
N ALA A 37 -3.76 1.65 -12.03
CA ALA A 37 -4.23 2.43 -10.88
C ALA A 37 -4.69 1.55 -9.71
N THR A 38 -5.30 0.40 -9.98
CA THR A 38 -5.75 -0.55 -8.95
C THR A 38 -4.58 -1.15 -8.19
N VAL A 39 -3.53 -1.59 -8.90
CA VAL A 39 -2.33 -2.19 -8.32
C VAL A 39 -1.55 -1.17 -7.51
N ARG A 40 -1.48 0.07 -7.98
CA ARG A 40 -0.94 1.19 -7.20
C ARG A 40 -1.76 1.44 -5.94
N GLN A 41 -3.09 1.45 -6.03
CA GLN A 41 -3.95 1.62 -4.86
C GLN A 41 -3.75 0.50 -3.83
N GLU A 42 -3.68 -0.76 -4.25
CA GLU A 42 -3.39 -1.89 -3.36
C GLU A 42 -2.08 -1.67 -2.57
N PHE A 43 -1.03 -1.19 -3.24
CA PHE A 43 0.22 -0.84 -2.57
C PHE A 43 0.04 0.29 -1.57
N MET A 44 -0.63 1.38 -1.97
CA MET A 44 -0.83 2.54 -1.10
C MET A 44 -1.68 2.19 0.12
N ASP A 45 -2.68 1.33 -0.02
CA ASP A 45 -3.52 0.86 1.09
C ASP A 45 -2.66 0.10 2.12
N ILE A 46 -1.73 -0.75 1.68
CA ILE A 46 -0.78 -1.44 2.57
C ILE A 46 0.19 -0.43 3.21
N ALA A 47 0.78 0.46 2.40
CA ALA A 47 1.79 1.41 2.85
C ALA A 47 1.23 2.44 3.85
N LYS A 48 0.01 2.93 3.63
CA LYS A 48 -0.70 3.87 4.51
C LYS A 48 -1.42 3.17 5.66
N ASN A 49 -1.42 1.84 5.73
CA ASN A 49 -2.05 1.16 6.85
C ASN A 49 -1.26 1.41 8.15
N HIS A 50 -1.85 2.18 9.07
CA HIS A 50 -1.27 2.49 10.38
C HIS A 50 -1.52 1.41 11.43
N THR A 51 -2.36 0.41 11.14
CA THR A 51 -2.65 -0.69 12.06
C THR A 51 -1.64 -1.84 11.95
N LEU A 52 -0.83 -1.87 10.88
CA LEU A 52 0.18 -2.89 10.66
C LEU A 52 1.51 -2.45 11.27
N ASP A 53 2.14 -3.38 11.98
CA ASP A 53 3.51 -3.20 12.42
C ASP A 53 4.46 -3.15 11.21
N PRO A 54 5.64 -2.52 11.37
CA PRO A 54 6.66 -2.47 10.32
C PRO A 54 6.96 -3.80 9.62
N GLU A 55 7.07 -4.88 10.38
CA GLU A 55 7.39 -6.21 9.86
C GLU A 55 6.21 -6.81 9.07
N GLU A 56 4.98 -6.60 9.55
CA GLU A 56 3.76 -7.05 8.87
C GLU A 56 3.54 -6.28 7.56
N LYS A 57 3.78 -4.96 7.59
CA LYS A 57 3.73 -4.10 6.40
C LYS A 57 4.75 -4.55 5.36
N ARG A 58 5.98 -4.86 5.79
CA ARG A 58 7.02 -5.42 4.93
C ARG A 58 6.59 -6.74 4.29
N ALA A 59 6.07 -7.67 5.08
CA ALA A 59 5.58 -8.95 4.57
C ALA A 59 4.45 -8.77 3.56
N ALA A 60 3.50 -7.86 3.82
CA ALA A 60 2.40 -7.55 2.93
C ALA A 60 2.88 -6.92 1.61
N ILE A 61 3.85 -6.01 1.64
CA ILE A 61 4.44 -5.39 0.44
C ILE A 61 5.19 -6.43 -0.41
N LEU A 62 5.96 -7.33 0.22
CA LEU A 62 6.63 -8.41 -0.49
C LEU A 62 5.65 -9.41 -1.13
N GLN A 63 4.57 -9.75 -0.43
CA GLN A 63 3.51 -10.60 -0.96
C GLN A 63 2.76 -9.91 -2.12
N TRP A 64 2.47 -8.62 -2.00
CA TRP A 64 1.92 -7.81 -3.08
C TRP A 64 2.86 -7.79 -4.30
N GLY A 65 4.17 -7.64 -4.07
CA GLY A 65 5.18 -7.70 -5.13
C GLY A 65 5.11 -9.04 -5.87
N SER A 66 5.07 -10.15 -5.14
CA SER A 66 4.99 -11.47 -5.77
C SER A 66 3.69 -11.72 -6.54
N LYS A 67 2.55 -11.25 -6.03
CA LYS A 67 1.26 -11.33 -6.74
C LYS A 67 1.29 -10.65 -8.11
N HIS A 68 2.08 -9.57 -8.24
CA HIS A 68 2.12 -8.73 -9.44
C HIS A 68 3.40 -8.88 -10.28
N ASN A 69 4.28 -9.84 -9.96
CA ASN A 69 5.61 -10.02 -10.58
C ASN A 69 6.53 -8.79 -10.44
N LEU A 70 6.51 -8.17 -9.26
CA LEU A 70 7.29 -6.99 -8.86
C LEU A 70 8.15 -7.30 -7.64
N GLU A 71 8.62 -8.55 -7.49
CA GLU A 71 9.36 -9.00 -6.33
C GLU A 71 10.65 -8.19 -6.11
N ASN A 72 11.32 -7.81 -7.19
CA ASN A 72 12.56 -7.04 -7.11
C ASN A 72 12.29 -5.61 -6.64
N GLU A 73 11.31 -4.95 -7.25
CA GLU A 73 10.92 -3.57 -6.94
C GLU A 73 10.39 -3.46 -5.50
N ALA A 74 9.56 -4.41 -5.08
CA ALA A 74 9.05 -4.48 -3.71
C ALA A 74 10.18 -4.70 -2.70
N ARG A 75 11.13 -5.59 -2.99
CA ARG A 75 12.29 -5.85 -2.13
C ARG A 75 13.19 -4.62 -2.01
N GLU A 76 13.52 -3.97 -3.14
CA GLU A 76 14.33 -2.75 -3.13
C GLU A 76 13.64 -1.61 -2.38
N HIS A 77 12.31 -1.50 -2.48
CA HIS A 77 11.55 -0.53 -1.70
C HIS A 77 11.70 -0.79 -0.19
N GLU A 78 11.49 -2.02 0.25
CA GLU A 78 11.60 -2.39 1.66
C GLU A 78 13.03 -2.21 2.21
N GLU A 79 14.05 -2.52 1.42
CA GLU A 79 15.45 -2.28 1.79
C GLU A 79 15.74 -0.78 1.99
N ARG A 80 15.20 0.09 1.13
CA ARG A 80 15.32 1.55 1.31
C ARG A 80 14.57 2.04 2.54
N MET A 81 13.37 1.51 2.79
CA MET A 81 12.57 1.89 3.97
C MET A 81 13.25 1.45 5.28
N ASP A 82 13.90 0.29 5.29
CA ASP A 82 14.67 -0.18 6.43
C ASP A 82 15.91 0.70 6.68
N ALA A 83 16.64 1.08 5.63
CA ALA A 83 17.77 2.00 5.72
C ALA A 83 17.35 3.36 6.29
N LEU A 84 16.26 3.96 5.78
CA LEU A 84 15.70 5.21 6.28
C LEU A 84 15.29 5.11 7.76
N ARG A 85 14.65 4.00 8.15
CA ARG A 85 14.28 3.77 9.55
C ARG A 85 15.52 3.69 10.44
N LYS A 86 16.58 3.04 9.98
CA LYS A 86 17.85 2.94 10.71
C LYS A 86 18.50 4.31 10.86
N GLU A 87 18.55 5.12 9.80
CA GLU A 87 19.08 6.49 9.86
C GLU A 87 18.31 7.37 10.85
N LEU A 88 16.97 7.28 10.87
CA LEU A 88 16.14 8.07 11.78
C LEU A 88 16.26 7.63 13.25
N THR A 89 16.64 6.38 13.50
CA THR A 89 16.74 5.81 14.86
C THR A 89 18.18 5.79 15.39
N SER A 90 19.17 6.04 14.54
CA SER A 90 20.57 6.21 14.96
C SER A 90 20.81 7.62 15.50
N PRO A 91 21.23 7.79 16.77
CA PRO A 91 21.63 9.08 17.29
C PRO A 91 22.94 9.55 16.61
N PRO A 92 23.15 10.88 16.49
CA PRO A 92 24.36 11.46 15.88
C PRO A 92 25.65 11.11 16.63
#